data_AF-A0A6L9FEX5-F1
#
_entry.id   AF-A0A6L9FEX5-F1
#
_cell.length_a   1.000
_cell.length_b   1.000
_cell.length_c   1.000
_cell.angle_alpha   90.00
_cell.angle_beta   90.00
_cell.angle_gamma   90.00
#
_symmetry.space_group_name_H-M   'P 1'
#
loop_
_entity.id
_entity.type
_entity.pdbx_description
1 polymer ?
#
loop_
_entity_poly.entity_id
_entity_poly.type
_entity_poly.pdbx_seq_one_letter_code
_entity_poly.pdbx_strand_id
1 'polypeptide(L)' 'DIEYDGSKIKPGHTYSISARIEIDGKLRFITDTMNAVITDENNTQKVDLRLISVAGQ' A
#
# COMPACT_ATOMS: atom_id res chain seq x y z
N ASP A 1 -6.08 11.57 0.91
CA ASP A 1 -5.03 11.45 1.92
C ASP A 1 -5.34 10.24 2.80
N ILE A 2 -4.33 9.53 3.31
CA ILE A 2 -4.54 8.38 4.20
C ILE A 2 -3.96 8.74 5.55
N GLU A 3 -4.84 8.97 6.51
CA GLU A 3 -4.45 9.31 7.87
C GLU A 3 -4.01 8.07 8.64
N TYR A 4 -2.99 8.24 9.48
CA TYR A 4 -2.52 7.22 10.39
C TYR A 4 -2.09 7.85 11.71
N ASP A 5 -2.11 7.04 12.78
CA ASP A 5 -1.62 7.45 14.09
C ASP A 5 -0.10 7.26 14.15
N GLY A 6 0.64 8.37 14.14
CA GLY A 6 2.10 8.38 14.18
C GLY A 6 2.69 7.71 15.42
N SER A 7 1.96 7.63 16.54
CA SER A 7 2.43 6.95 17.75
C SER A 7 2.57 5.43 17.57
N LYS A 8 1.96 4.87 16.52
CA LYS A 8 2.06 3.45 16.17
C LYS A 8 3.30 3.12 15.33
N ILE A 9 4.07 4.12 14.90
CA ILE A 9 5.31 3.95 14.16
C ILE A 9 6.45 3.65 15.14
N LYS A 10 7.12 2.52 14.95
CA LYS A 10 8.14 1.98 15.85
C LYS A 10 9.51 1.91 15.16
N PRO A 11 10.59 2.25 15.87
CA PRO A 11 11.95 2.07 15.34
C PRO A 11 12.22 0.62 14.95
N GLY A 12 12.91 0.41 13.83
CA GLY A 12 13.28 -0.92 13.33
C GLY A 12 12.16 -1.68 12.60
N HIS A 13 10.96 -1.13 12.48
CA HIS A 13 9.88 -1.70 11.67
C HIS A 13 9.89 -1.13 10.25
N THR A 14 9.48 -1.96 9.28
CA THR A 14 9.22 -1.54 7.90
C THR A 14 7.73 -1.42 7.70
N TYR A 15 7.30 -0.33 7.09
CA TYR A 15 5.91 -0.06 6.75
C TYR A 15 5.75 -0.08 5.24
N SER A 16 4.63 -0.64 4.77
CA SER A 16 4.27 -0.62 3.36
C SER A 16 2.79 -0.31 3.19
N ILE A 17 2.45 0.27 2.05
CA ILE A 17 1.07 0.53 1.66
C ILE A 17 0.67 -0.38 0.50
N SER A 18 -0.57 -0.84 0.54
CA SER A 18 -1.18 -1.64 -0.52
C SER A 18 -2.58 -1.12 -0.82
N ALA A 19 -3.04 -1.39 -2.03
CA ALA A 19 -4.37 -1.00 -2.47
C ALA A 19 -5.01 -2.13 -3.27
N ARG A 20 -6.34 -2.23 -3.18
CA ARG A 20 -7.14 -3.12 -4.01
C ARG A 20 -8.41 -2.42 -4.47
N ILE A 21 -8.90 -2.81 -5.64
CA ILE A 21 -10.15 -2.32 -6.20
C ILE A 21 -11.07 -3.50 -6.42
N GLU A 22 -12.27 -3.39 -5.86
CA GLU A 22 -13.35 -4.37 -6.01
C GLU A 22 -14.51 -3.75 -6.79
N ILE A 23 -15.17 -4.56 -7.61
CA ILE A 23 -16.40 -4.21 -8.33
C ILE A 23 -17.41 -5.30 -8.02
N ASP A 24 -18.57 -4.93 -7.47
CA ASP A 24 -19.61 -5.87 -7.00
C ASP A 24 -19.06 -6.93 -6.03
N GLY A 25 -18.15 -6.53 -5.14
CA GLY A 25 -17.49 -7.41 -4.17
C GLY A 25 -16.48 -8.40 -4.77
N LYS A 26 -16.18 -8.32 -6.08
CA LYS A 26 -15.15 -9.13 -6.74
C LYS A 26 -13.88 -8.32 -6.90
N LEU A 27 -12.75 -8.89 -6.48
CA LEU A 27 -11.43 -8.30 -6.69
C LEU A 27 -11.14 -8.14 -8.18
N ARG A 28 -10.73 -6.93 -8.60
CA ARG A 28 -10.39 -6.61 -9.99
C ARG A 28 -8.96 -6.14 -10.14
N PHE A 29 -8.46 -5.39 -9.16
CA PHE A 29 -7.09 -4.89 -9.16
C PHE A 29 -6.46 -4.97 -7.77
N ILE A 30 -5.16 -5.23 -7.72
CA ILE A 30 -4.39 -5.23 -6.47
C ILE A 30 -2.93 -4.84 -6.73
N THR A 31 -2.27 -4.25 -5.75
CA THR A 31 -0.80 -4.09 -5.74
C THR A 31 -0.13 -5.43 -5.45
N ASP A 32 0.84 -5.84 -6.25
CA ASP A 32 1.59 -7.11 -6.12
C ASP A 32 3.03 -6.92 -5.60
N THR A 33 3.44 -5.67 -5.38
CA THR A 33 4.77 -5.32 -4.88
C THR A 33 4.70 -4.62 -3.52
N MET A 34 5.81 -4.65 -2.78
CA MET A 34 5.97 -3.89 -1.55
C MET A 34 6.21 -2.41 -1.89
N ASN A 35 5.32 -1.53 -1.46
CA ASN A 35 5.48 -0.08 -1.58
C ASN A 35 5.85 0.49 -0.21
N ALA A 36 7.15 0.55 0.09
CA ALA A 36 7.65 0.97 1.38
C ALA A 36 7.43 2.48 1.63
N VAL A 37 7.11 2.83 2.87
CA VAL A 37 6.80 4.19 3.30
C VAL A 37 7.30 4.44 4.72
N ILE A 38 7.33 5.70 5.14
CA ILE A 38 7.61 6.19 6.51
C ILE A 38 9.04 5.92 6.98
N THR A 39 9.48 4.66 7.03
CA THR A 39 10.78 4.23 7.56
C THR A 39 11.72 3.71 6.47
N ASP A 40 11.35 3.84 5.20
CA ASP A 40 12.25 3.62 4.07
C ASP A 40 13.33 4.71 4.02
N GLU A 41 14.41 4.45 3.26
CA GLU A 41 15.56 5.37 3.16
C GLU A 41 15.16 6.80 2.74
N ASN A 42 14.10 6.93 1.96
CA ASN A 42 13.61 8.22 1.46
C ASN A 42 12.56 8.87 2.36
N ASN A 43 12.16 8.22 3.46
CA ASN A 43 11.05 8.65 4.33
C ASN A 43 9.79 9.00 3.51
N THR A 44 9.40 8.07 2.63
CA THR A 44 8.37 8.29 1.60
C THR A 44 7.01 8.54 2.24
N GLN A 45 6.38 9.68 1.89
CA GLN A 45 5.02 10.06 2.33
C GLN A 45 4.01 10.09 1.19
N LYS A 46 4.46 10.01 -0.07
CA LYS A 46 3.62 9.98 -1.26
C LYS A 46 4.10 8.89 -2.19
N VAL A 47 3.17 8.04 -2.63
CA VAL A 47 3.45 6.91 -3.51
C VAL A 47 2.42 6.88 -4.62
N ASP A 48 2.90 6.77 -5.86
CA ASP A 48 2.06 6.41 -7.00
C ASP A 48 2.05 4.88 -7.12
N LEU A 49 0.90 4.26 -6.85
CA LEU A 49 0.77 2.81 -6.82
C LEU A 49 0.46 2.25 -8.21
N ARG A 50 1.21 1.23 -8.62
CA ARG A 50 0.86 0.39 -9.78
C ARG A 50 0.04 -0.79 -9.31
N LEU A 51 -1.14 -0.95 -9.89
CA LEU A 51 -1.99 -2.11 -9.64
C LEU A 51 -1.98 -3.03 -10.85
N ILE A 52 -2.08 -4.33 -10.59
CA ILE A 52 -2.28 -5.35 -11.60
C ILE A 52 -3.74 -5.79 -11.63
N SER A 53 -4.24 -6.12 -12.82
CA SER A 53 -5.56 -6.76 -12.94
C SER A 53 -5.48 -8.21 -12.49
N VAL A 54 -6.42 -8.66 -11.67
CA VAL A 54 -6.59 -10.09 -11.43
C VAL A 54 -7.50 -10.63 -12.54
N ALA A 55 -6.98 -11.57 -13.35
CA ALA A 55 -7.82 -12.30 -14.28
C ALA A 55 -8.80 -13.12 -13.43
N GLY A 56 -10.10 -12.90 -13.61
CA GLY A 56 -11.09 -13.82 -13.07
C GLY A 56 -10.85 -15.17 -13.70
N GLN A 57 -10.42 -16.15 -12.92
CA GLN A 57 -10.44 -17.54 -13.33
C GLN A 57 -11.88 -18.01 -13.48
#